data_AF-A0A955BL34-F1
#
_entry.id   AF-A0A955BL34-F1
#
_cell.length_a   1.000
_cell.length_b   1.000
_cell.length_c   1.000
_cell.angle_alpha   90.00
_cell.angle_beta   90.00
_cell.angle_gamma   90.00
#
_symmetry.space_group_name_H-M   'P 1'
#
loop_
_entity.id
_entity.type
_entity.pdbx_description
1 polymer ?
#
loop_
_entity_poly.entity_id
_entity_poly.type
_entity_poly.pdbx_seq_one_letter_code
_entity_poly.pdbx_strand_id
1 'polypeptide(L)'
;RYLIAILRDEHAADEVFQEFALQLVKGGFHGATPQAGRFRDYVKISLLRLISRYRRAVGQRERVLEALPELECDAGLEEAFDEHFNNSCRDELISRAWDRLKRFERESGQGYFTVLDFRARHPELSSDGAAAELSRPGRLGREISSAAVRKLLQRARVKFAELLIDEVQLSLDDVSDEQLELRLIELKIHRWCEPALRRRGV
;
A
#
# COMPACT_ATOMS: atom_id res chain seq x y z
N ARG A 1 -7.13 6.68 8.53
CA ARG A 1 -7.08 5.20 8.41
C ARG A 1 -5.91 4.60 9.18
N TYR A 2 -4.66 4.92 8.84
CA TYR A 2 -3.48 4.41 9.54
C TYR A 2 -3.40 4.79 11.04
N LEU A 3 -3.54 6.08 11.37
CA LEU A 3 -3.47 6.56 12.76
C LEU A 3 -4.54 5.91 13.65
N ILE A 4 -5.75 5.72 13.11
CA ILE A 4 -6.85 5.01 13.78
C ILE A 4 -6.47 3.56 14.08
N ALA A 5 -5.78 2.87 13.17
CA ALA A 5 -5.36 1.48 13.40
C ALA A 5 -4.34 1.34 14.55
N ILE A 6 -3.46 2.34 14.71
CA ILE A 6 -2.41 2.34 15.75
C ILE A 6 -2.92 2.85 17.10
N LEU A 7 -3.71 3.92 17.09
CA LEU A 7 -4.22 4.55 18.30
C LEU A 7 -5.49 3.85 18.81
N ARG A 8 -6.20 3.12 17.94
CA ARG A 8 -7.49 2.45 18.21
C ARG A 8 -8.56 3.42 18.76
N ASP A 9 -8.38 4.70 18.49
CA ASP A 9 -9.22 5.81 18.92
C ASP A 9 -9.23 6.84 17.80
N GLU A 10 -10.43 7.18 17.34
CA GLU A 10 -10.66 8.11 16.23
C GLU A 10 -10.35 9.56 16.62
N HIS A 11 -10.70 9.96 17.85
CA HIS A 11 -10.40 11.30 18.35
C HIS A 11 -8.90 11.49 18.56
N ALA A 12 -8.22 10.49 19.12
CA ALA A 12 -6.76 10.49 19.25
C ALA A 12 -6.07 10.59 17.88
N ALA A 13 -6.57 9.85 16.90
CA ALA A 13 -6.04 9.88 15.54
C ALA A 13 -6.20 11.24 14.87
N ASP A 14 -7.35 11.90 15.07
CA ASP A 14 -7.61 13.24 14.57
C ASP A 14 -6.71 14.29 15.23
N GLU A 15 -6.49 14.21 16.55
CA GLU A 15 -5.59 15.14 17.26
C GLU A 15 -4.15 15.04 16.73
N VAL A 16 -3.63 13.82 16.61
CA VAL A 16 -2.29 13.57 16.03
C VAL A 16 -2.22 14.03 14.57
N PHE A 17 -3.26 13.80 13.78
CA PHE A 17 -3.32 14.25 12.39
C PHE A 17 -3.32 15.78 12.27
N GLN A 18 -4.09 16.46 13.12
CA GLN A 18 -4.14 17.92 13.15
C GLN A 18 -2.78 18.52 13.55
N GLU A 19 -2.09 17.93 14.54
CA GLU A 19 -0.74 18.37 14.92
C GLU A 19 0.25 18.17 13.77
N PHE A 20 0.18 17.04 13.07
CA PHE A 20 0.98 16.78 11.87
C PHE A 20 0.69 17.80 10.76
N ALA A 21 -0.58 18.06 10.45
CA ALA A 21 -0.99 19.02 9.43
C ALA A 21 -0.53 20.45 9.77
N LEU A 22 -0.60 20.83 11.05
CA LEU A 22 -0.10 22.12 11.53
C LEU A 22 1.42 22.23 11.36
N GLN A 23 2.17 21.18 11.67
CA GLN A 23 3.61 21.12 11.45
C GLN A 23 3.95 21.20 9.95
N LEU A 24 3.18 20.53 9.09
CA LEU A 24 3.32 20.60 7.63
C LEU A 24 3.17 22.03 7.11
N VAL A 25 2.07 22.69 7.46
CA VAL A 25 1.75 24.05 6.97
C VAL A 25 2.72 25.10 7.48
N LYS A 26 3.20 24.96 8.72
CA LYS A 26 4.22 25.85 9.29
C LYS A 26 5.62 25.61 8.73
N GLY A 27 5.77 24.60 7.86
CA GLY A 27 7.05 24.20 7.33
C GLY A 27 7.99 23.64 8.41
N GLY A 28 7.45 22.87 9.35
CA GLY A 28 8.26 22.03 10.23
C GLY A 28 9.15 21.04 9.48
N PHE A 29 8.97 20.93 8.16
CA PHE A 29 9.64 19.99 7.27
C PHE A 29 10.64 20.63 6.29
N HIS A 30 11.03 21.90 6.48
CA HIS A 30 12.04 22.58 5.62
C HIS A 30 13.43 21.92 5.61
N GLY A 31 13.72 21.01 6.55
CA GLY A 31 14.97 20.22 6.60
C GLY A 31 14.90 18.88 5.87
N ALA A 32 13.75 18.51 5.29
CA ALA A 32 13.61 17.29 4.51
C ALA A 32 14.23 17.48 3.13
N THR A 33 15.50 17.09 2.98
CA THR A 33 16.18 17.05 1.68
C THR A 33 15.92 15.70 1.00
N PRO A 34 15.40 15.67 -0.24
CA PRO A 34 15.22 14.43 -1.02
C PRO A 34 16.51 13.57 -1.10
N GLN A 35 17.67 14.22 -1.03
CA GLN A 35 19.00 13.62 -1.11
C GLN A 35 19.44 12.90 0.18
N ALA A 36 18.79 13.13 1.33
CA ALA A 36 19.16 12.53 2.62
C ALA A 36 18.39 11.24 2.94
N GLY A 37 17.60 10.73 2.00
CA GLY A 37 16.81 9.51 2.15
C GLY A 37 15.34 9.80 2.40
N ARG A 38 14.56 9.49 1.36
CA ARG A 38 13.13 9.16 1.32
C ARG A 38 12.23 10.06 2.18
N PHE A 39 11.55 11.04 1.56
CA PHE A 39 10.50 11.87 2.19
C PHE A 39 9.50 11.05 3.00
N ARG A 40 9.20 9.83 2.54
CA ARG A 40 8.39 8.84 3.26
C ARG A 40 8.95 8.48 4.64
N ASP A 41 10.24 8.18 4.77
CA ASP A 41 10.85 7.79 6.04
C ASP A 41 10.85 8.97 7.01
N TYR A 42 10.97 10.18 6.48
CA TYR A 42 10.80 11.40 7.25
C TYR A 42 9.34 11.60 7.75
N VAL A 43 8.33 11.38 6.90
CA VAL A 43 6.91 11.40 7.32
C VAL A 43 6.64 10.33 8.38
N LYS A 44 7.17 9.12 8.15
CA LYS A 44 7.08 7.97 9.05
C LYS A 44 7.65 8.31 10.44
N ILE A 45 8.88 8.81 10.51
CA ILE A 45 9.54 9.21 11.77
C ILE A 45 8.76 10.34 12.45
N SER A 46 8.28 11.32 11.68
CA SER A 46 7.52 12.46 12.22
C SER A 46 6.23 12.00 12.90
N LEU A 47 5.47 11.12 12.24
CA LEU A 47 4.25 10.54 12.79
C LEU A 47 4.54 9.65 14.01
N LEU A 48 5.61 8.83 13.99
CA LEU A 48 6.01 8.01 15.13
C LEU A 48 6.30 8.88 16.37
N ARG A 49 7.01 10.00 16.17
CA ARG A 49 7.30 10.96 17.25
C ARG A 49 6.03 11.59 17.80
N LEU A 50 5.09 11.98 16.95
CA LEU A 50 3.81 12.55 17.38
C LEU A 50 2.96 11.55 18.18
N ILE A 51 2.85 10.31 17.71
CA ILE A 51 2.14 9.24 18.43
C ILE A 51 2.81 8.96 19.78
N SER A 52 4.15 8.88 19.80
CA SER A 52 4.91 8.67 21.04
C SER A 52 4.67 9.82 22.03
N ARG A 53 4.66 11.06 21.56
CA ARG A 53 4.34 12.24 22.37
C ARG A 53 2.90 12.20 22.90
N TYR A 54 1.93 11.87 22.05
CA TYR A 54 0.52 11.74 22.44
C TYR A 54 0.33 10.70 23.53
N ARG A 55 0.86 9.49 23.34
CA ARG A 55 0.80 8.40 24.34
C ARG A 55 1.47 8.77 25.66
N ARG A 56 2.59 9.50 25.62
CA ARG A 56 3.23 10.05 26.83
C ARG A 56 2.35 11.07 27.52
N ALA A 57 1.72 12.00 26.79
CA ALA A 57 0.87 13.02 27.39
C ALA A 57 -0.39 12.42 28.04
N VAL A 58 -1.01 11.43 27.39
CA VAL A 58 -2.15 10.67 27.94
C VAL A 58 -1.71 9.84 29.15
N GLY A 59 -0.63 9.07 29.01
CA GLY A 59 -0.08 8.26 30.10
C GLY A 59 0.43 9.09 31.28
N GLN A 60 0.92 10.32 31.06
CA GLN A 60 1.27 11.26 32.13
C GLN A 60 0.02 11.83 32.82
N ARG A 61 -1.07 12.12 32.09
CA ARG A 61 -2.34 12.51 32.70
C ARG A 61 -2.91 11.40 33.58
N GLU A 62 -2.75 10.14 33.18
CA GLU A 62 -3.17 8.97 33.96
C GLU A 62 -2.21 8.67 35.12
N ARG A 63 -0.89 8.79 34.94
CA ARG A 63 0.14 8.59 35.99
C ARG A 63 0.23 9.73 37.01
N VAL A 64 -0.31 10.92 36.72
CA VAL A 64 -0.51 11.95 37.76
C VAL A 64 -1.49 11.44 38.84
N LEU A 65 -2.25 10.36 38.58
CA LEU A 65 -3.06 9.66 39.59
C LEU A 65 -2.31 8.55 40.36
N GLU A 66 -1.24 7.95 39.81
CA GLU A 66 -0.43 6.90 40.46
C GLU A 66 1.06 7.02 40.06
N ALA A 67 1.92 7.33 41.05
CA ALA A 67 3.34 7.60 40.85
C ALA A 67 4.18 6.32 40.75
N LEU A 68 4.99 6.17 39.67
CA LEU A 68 6.30 5.45 39.56
C LEU A 68 6.85 5.55 38.09
N PRO A 69 8.13 5.22 37.80
CA PRO A 69 8.99 6.02 36.90
C PRO A 69 9.02 5.64 35.41
N GLU A 70 9.72 6.50 34.67
CA GLU A 70 10.04 6.51 33.23
C GLU A 70 10.38 5.14 32.62
N LEU A 71 9.76 4.86 31.47
CA LEU A 71 10.09 3.70 30.63
C LEU A 71 10.69 4.18 29.30
N GLU A 72 11.71 3.44 28.89
CA GLU A 72 12.54 3.61 27.71
C GLU A 72 11.77 3.67 26.40
N CYS A 73 12.47 4.03 25.32
CA CYS A 73 11.94 4.01 23.95
C CYS A 73 11.38 2.60 23.64
N ASP A 74 10.05 2.48 23.56
CA ASP A 74 9.37 1.21 23.38
C ASP A 74 9.60 0.68 21.96
N ALA A 75 10.66 -0.11 21.79
CA ALA A 75 11.03 -0.74 20.52
C ALA A 75 9.88 -1.56 19.91
N GLY A 76 8.98 -2.09 20.74
CA GLY A 76 7.77 -2.80 20.28
C GLY A 76 6.78 -1.87 19.56
N LEU A 77 6.74 -0.58 19.90
CA LEU A 77 5.91 0.40 19.18
C LEU A 77 6.48 0.74 17.82
N GLU A 78 7.80 0.85 17.70
CA GLU A 78 8.45 1.16 16.42
C GLU A 78 8.21 0.03 15.41
N GLU A 79 8.41 -1.23 15.81
CA GLU A 79 8.13 -2.39 14.96
C GLU A 79 6.66 -2.49 14.54
N ALA A 80 5.73 -2.34 15.48
CA ALA A 80 4.30 -2.35 15.17
C ALA A 80 3.89 -1.18 14.27
N PHE A 81 4.44 0.01 14.52
CA PHE A 81 4.22 1.20 13.71
C PHE A 81 4.69 1.00 12.27
N ASP A 82 5.89 0.42 12.11
CA ASP A 82 6.50 0.09 10.82
C ASP A 82 5.65 -0.87 10.01
N GLU A 83 5.19 -1.96 10.63
CA GLU A 83 4.35 -2.93 9.95
C GLU A 83 3.01 -2.33 9.52
N HIS A 84 2.33 -1.61 10.41
CA HIS A 84 1.07 -0.94 10.06
C HIS A 84 1.26 0.12 8.97
N PHE A 85 2.39 0.84 8.96
CA PHE A 85 2.67 1.87 7.98
C PHE A 85 2.89 1.24 6.61
N ASN A 86 3.73 0.21 6.55
CA ASN A 86 4.01 -0.54 5.33
C ASN A 86 2.76 -1.23 4.77
N ASN A 87 1.91 -1.80 5.64
CA ASN A 87 0.63 -2.39 5.21
C ASN A 87 -0.31 -1.33 4.62
N SER A 88 -0.44 -0.16 5.26
CA SER A 88 -1.28 0.92 4.74
C SER A 88 -0.77 1.46 3.40
N CYS A 89 0.55 1.63 3.26
CA CYS A 89 1.16 2.01 1.99
C CYS A 89 0.94 0.95 0.91
N ARG A 90 1.08 -0.34 1.24
CA ARG A 90 0.85 -1.45 0.32
C ARG A 90 -0.57 -1.43 -0.21
N ASP A 91 -1.56 -1.29 0.67
CA ASP A 91 -2.98 -1.31 0.30
C ASP A 91 -3.32 -0.15 -0.64
N GLU A 92 -2.79 1.04 -0.36
CA GLU A 92 -2.95 2.21 -1.22
C GLU A 92 -2.34 2.00 -2.62
N LEU A 93 -1.11 1.46 -2.70
CA LEU A 93 -0.43 1.17 -3.98
C LEU A 93 -1.18 0.10 -4.79
N ILE A 94 -1.65 -0.96 -4.12
CA ILE A 94 -2.49 -1.99 -4.74
C ILE A 94 -3.79 -1.37 -5.28
N SER A 95 -4.44 -0.50 -4.50
CA SER A 95 -5.68 0.16 -4.93
C SER A 95 -5.45 1.03 -6.18
N ARG A 96 -4.36 1.80 -6.21
CA ARG A 96 -4.00 2.61 -7.38
C ARG A 96 -3.68 1.76 -8.60
N ALA A 97 -2.99 0.63 -8.42
CA ALA A 97 -2.71 -0.31 -9.50
C ALA A 97 -4.01 -0.92 -10.07
N TRP A 98 -4.99 -1.24 -9.23
CA TRP A 98 -6.32 -1.66 -9.66
C TRP A 98 -7.04 -0.57 -10.47
N ASP A 99 -7.01 0.67 -10.01
CA ASP A 99 -7.61 1.80 -10.74
C ASP A 99 -6.95 2.03 -12.10
N ARG A 100 -5.61 1.89 -12.19
CA ARG A 100 -4.90 1.96 -13.48
C ARG A 100 -5.24 0.80 -14.38
N LEU A 101 -5.38 -0.42 -13.86
CA LEU A 101 -5.80 -1.57 -14.66
C LEU A 101 -7.22 -1.38 -15.22
N LYS A 102 -8.12 -0.81 -14.40
CA LYS A 102 -9.48 -0.46 -14.82
C LYS A 102 -9.50 0.62 -15.90
N ARG A 103 -8.65 1.65 -15.80
CA ARG A 103 -8.47 2.66 -16.86
C ARG A 103 -7.91 2.03 -18.14
N PHE A 104 -6.88 1.19 -18.02
CA PHE A 104 -6.29 0.47 -19.15
C PHE A 104 -7.31 -0.41 -19.90
N GLU A 105 -8.19 -1.11 -19.19
CA GLU A 105 -9.28 -1.88 -19.81
C GLU A 105 -10.25 -1.00 -20.60
N ARG A 106 -10.60 0.18 -20.07
CA ARG A 106 -11.47 1.15 -20.77
C ARG A 106 -10.82 1.70 -22.04
N GLU A 107 -9.52 1.96 -22.01
CA GLU A 107 -8.77 2.54 -23.13
C GLU A 107 -8.44 1.50 -24.22
N SER A 108 -8.06 0.29 -23.82
CA SER A 108 -7.61 -0.77 -24.74
C SER A 108 -8.73 -1.71 -25.20
N GLY A 109 -9.86 -1.73 -24.49
CA GLY A 109 -10.92 -2.74 -24.66
C GLY A 109 -10.51 -4.14 -24.21
N GLN A 110 -9.33 -4.32 -23.63
CA GLN A 110 -8.85 -5.62 -23.15
C GLN A 110 -9.44 -5.87 -21.77
N GLY A 111 -10.21 -6.96 -21.63
CA GLY A 111 -10.91 -7.37 -20.40
C GLY A 111 -10.03 -7.81 -19.22
N TYR A 112 -8.86 -7.19 -19.02
CA TYR A 112 -7.89 -7.59 -17.99
C TYR A 112 -8.36 -7.28 -16.58
N PHE A 113 -8.94 -6.10 -16.35
CA PHE A 113 -9.49 -5.75 -15.04
C PHE A 113 -10.63 -6.70 -14.71
N THR A 114 -11.60 -6.84 -15.61
CA THR A 114 -12.79 -7.69 -15.42
C THR A 114 -12.42 -9.13 -15.09
N VAL A 115 -11.47 -9.71 -15.84
CA VAL A 115 -11.06 -11.11 -15.64
C VAL A 115 -10.24 -11.30 -14.36
N LEU A 116 -9.32 -10.37 -14.06
CA LEU A 116 -8.48 -10.47 -12.87
C LEU A 116 -9.27 -10.24 -11.58
N ASP A 117 -10.13 -9.23 -11.57
CA ASP A 117 -11.02 -8.88 -10.46
C ASP A 117 -12.01 -10.03 -10.17
N PHE A 118 -12.58 -10.64 -11.21
CA PHE A 118 -13.40 -11.83 -11.06
C PHE A 118 -12.63 -12.98 -10.38
N ARG A 119 -11.41 -13.27 -10.84
CA ARG A 119 -10.59 -14.36 -10.28
C ARG A 119 -10.07 -14.06 -8.86
N ALA A 120 -9.94 -12.78 -8.49
CA ALA A 120 -9.61 -12.37 -7.13
C ALA A 120 -10.78 -12.61 -6.16
N ARG A 121 -12.03 -12.42 -6.62
CA ARG A 121 -13.23 -12.68 -5.82
C ARG A 121 -13.69 -14.14 -5.80
N HIS A 122 -13.32 -14.93 -6.80
CA HIS A 122 -13.72 -16.33 -6.93
C HIS A 122 -12.51 -17.25 -7.14
N PRO A 123 -11.62 -17.38 -6.14
CA PRO A 123 -10.39 -18.13 -6.31
C PRO A 123 -10.57 -19.65 -6.48
N GLU A 124 -11.69 -20.18 -6.02
CA GLU A 124 -12.08 -21.59 -6.05
C GLU A 124 -12.61 -22.05 -7.41
N LEU A 125 -13.09 -21.13 -8.26
CA LEU A 125 -13.69 -21.51 -9.54
C LEU A 125 -12.64 -22.08 -10.49
N SER A 126 -13.02 -23.20 -11.13
CA SER A 126 -12.24 -23.78 -12.22
C SER A 126 -12.20 -22.83 -13.42
N SER A 127 -11.24 -23.05 -14.34
CA SER A 127 -11.16 -22.25 -15.56
C SER A 127 -12.41 -22.36 -16.43
N ASP A 128 -13.10 -23.51 -16.38
CA ASP A 128 -14.33 -23.74 -17.14
C ASP A 128 -15.53 -23.02 -16.49
N GLY A 129 -15.64 -23.07 -15.16
CA GLY A 129 -16.65 -22.31 -14.43
C GLY A 129 -16.46 -20.80 -14.59
N ALA A 130 -15.21 -20.34 -14.52
CA ALA A 130 -14.89 -18.94 -14.77
C ALA A 130 -15.24 -18.49 -16.20
N ALA A 131 -15.01 -19.35 -17.20
CA ALA A 131 -15.39 -19.06 -18.59
C ALA A 131 -16.91 -18.91 -18.76
N ALA A 132 -17.70 -19.78 -18.14
CA ALA A 132 -19.15 -19.69 -18.16
C ALA A 132 -19.65 -18.38 -17.51
N GLU A 133 -19.12 -18.02 -16.33
CA GLU A 133 -19.51 -16.79 -15.62
C GLU A 133 -19.07 -15.51 -16.35
N LEU A 134 -17.84 -15.49 -16.88
CA LEU A 134 -17.31 -14.33 -17.60
C LEU A 134 -18.02 -14.09 -18.95
N SER A 135 -18.57 -15.14 -19.55
CA SER A 135 -19.34 -15.05 -20.81
C SER A 135 -20.74 -14.44 -20.60
N ARG A 136 -21.22 -14.35 -19.36
CA ARG A 136 -22.55 -13.79 -19.06
C ARG A 136 -22.64 -12.30 -19.45
N PRO A 137 -23.84 -11.83 -19.83
CA PRO A 137 -24.11 -10.41 -20.04
C PRO A 137 -23.76 -9.60 -18.78
N GLY A 138 -23.13 -8.43 -18.94
CA GLY A 138 -22.69 -7.58 -17.81
C GLY A 138 -21.29 -7.90 -17.25
N ARG A 139 -20.57 -8.85 -17.85
CA ARG A 139 -19.12 -9.08 -17.63
C ARG A 139 -18.35 -8.76 -18.92
N LEU A 140 -17.83 -9.77 -19.61
CA LEU A 140 -17.24 -9.58 -20.93
C LEU A 140 -18.30 -9.53 -22.03
N GLY A 141 -19.48 -10.11 -21.81
CA GLY A 141 -20.59 -10.11 -22.78
C GLY A 141 -20.27 -10.81 -24.10
N ARG A 142 -19.25 -11.66 -24.13
CA ARG A 142 -18.86 -12.51 -25.26
C ARG A 142 -18.49 -13.89 -24.77
N GLU A 143 -18.79 -14.90 -25.57
CA GLU A 143 -18.35 -16.27 -25.29
C GLU A 143 -16.83 -16.34 -25.25
N ILE A 144 -16.30 -16.87 -24.15
CA ILE A 144 -14.87 -17.06 -23.97
C ILE A 144 -14.60 -18.50 -23.55
N SER A 145 -13.57 -19.12 -24.15
CA SER A 145 -13.15 -20.45 -23.77
C SER A 145 -12.30 -20.43 -22.50
N SER A 146 -12.27 -21.55 -21.78
CA SER A 146 -11.38 -21.80 -20.63
C SER A 146 -9.91 -21.50 -20.95
N ALA A 147 -9.44 -21.86 -22.15
CA ALA A 147 -8.09 -21.56 -22.62
C ALA A 147 -7.86 -20.04 -22.78
N ALA A 148 -8.85 -19.32 -23.32
CA ALA A 148 -8.78 -17.88 -23.45
C ALA A 148 -8.83 -17.17 -22.09
N VAL A 149 -9.62 -17.65 -21.13
CA VAL A 149 -9.62 -17.14 -19.74
C VAL A 149 -8.23 -17.30 -19.10
N ARG A 150 -7.61 -18.48 -19.20
CA ARG A 150 -6.25 -18.70 -18.66
C ARG A 150 -5.24 -17.72 -19.26
N LYS A 151 -5.29 -17.50 -20.58
CA LYS A 151 -4.39 -16.59 -21.29
C LYS A 151 -4.64 -15.13 -20.90
N LEU A 152 -5.89 -14.71 -20.76
CA LEU A 152 -6.25 -13.37 -20.28
C LEU A 152 -5.81 -13.16 -18.84
N LEU A 153 -6.02 -14.13 -17.94
CA LEU A 153 -5.56 -14.05 -16.55
C LEU A 153 -4.04 -13.91 -16.45
N GLN A 154 -3.29 -14.69 -17.23
CA GLN A 154 -1.84 -14.58 -17.28
C GLN A 154 -1.40 -13.17 -17.69
N ARG A 155 -1.98 -12.64 -18.78
CA ARG A 155 -1.67 -11.29 -19.28
C ARG A 155 -2.10 -10.19 -18.30
N ALA A 156 -3.25 -10.35 -17.68
CA ALA A 156 -3.76 -9.40 -16.69
C ALA A 156 -2.88 -9.35 -15.44
N ARG A 157 -2.42 -10.51 -14.92
CA ARG A 157 -1.47 -10.56 -13.79
C ARG A 157 -0.15 -9.88 -14.13
N VAL A 158 0.37 -10.16 -15.32
CA VAL A 158 1.57 -9.50 -15.86
C VAL A 158 1.39 -7.99 -15.91
N LYS A 159 0.29 -7.52 -16.50
CA LYS A 159 0.01 -6.09 -16.62
C LYS A 159 -0.20 -5.42 -15.27
N PHE A 160 -0.88 -6.10 -14.34
CA PHE A 160 -1.08 -5.62 -12.98
C PHE A 160 0.26 -5.49 -12.24
N ALA A 161 1.16 -6.47 -12.34
CA ALA A 161 2.49 -6.38 -11.77
C ALA A 161 3.31 -5.21 -12.34
N GLU A 162 3.25 -5.00 -13.67
CA GLU A 162 3.89 -3.84 -14.31
C GLU A 162 3.34 -2.51 -13.79
N LEU A 163 2.01 -2.38 -13.68
CA LEU A 163 1.38 -1.18 -13.12
C LEU A 163 1.71 -0.97 -11.64
N LEU A 164 1.79 -2.05 -10.86
CA LEU A 164 2.16 -1.97 -9.45
C LEU A 164 3.62 -1.53 -9.28
N ILE A 165 4.53 -2.03 -10.11
CA ILE A 165 5.92 -1.56 -10.15
C ILE A 165 5.95 -0.06 -10.49
N ASP A 166 5.21 0.38 -11.49
CA ASP A 166 5.14 1.82 -11.84
C ASP A 166 4.64 2.65 -10.65
N GLU A 167 3.61 2.22 -9.93
CA GLU A 167 3.12 2.93 -8.74
C GLU A 167 4.17 2.98 -7.61
N VAL A 168 4.92 1.90 -7.41
CA VAL A 168 6.01 1.87 -6.44
C VAL A 168 7.11 2.83 -6.87
N GLN A 169 7.52 2.82 -8.14
CA GLN A 169 8.52 3.76 -8.69
C GLN A 169 8.08 5.21 -8.53
N LEU A 170 6.80 5.54 -8.81
CA LEU A 170 6.25 6.89 -8.61
C LEU A 170 6.21 7.32 -7.14
N SER A 171 6.28 6.38 -6.20
CA SER A 171 6.35 6.66 -4.76
C SER A 171 7.78 6.81 -4.23
N LEU A 172 8.79 6.56 -5.06
CA LEU A 172 10.20 6.68 -4.70
C LEU A 172 10.77 8.02 -5.16
N ASP A 173 11.64 8.60 -4.34
CA ASP A 173 12.40 9.81 -4.68
C ASP A 173 13.58 9.49 -5.61
N ASP A 174 14.19 8.30 -5.44
CA ASP A 174 15.21 7.73 -6.32
C ASP A 174 14.64 6.49 -7.02
N VAL A 175 14.65 6.52 -8.35
CA VAL A 175 14.08 5.48 -9.22
C VAL A 175 15.10 4.39 -9.60
N SER A 176 16.24 4.32 -8.90
CA SER A 176 17.22 3.24 -9.07
C SER A 176 16.62 1.86 -8.79
N ASP A 177 17.14 0.87 -9.51
CA ASP A 177 16.62 -0.49 -9.50
C ASP A 177 16.80 -1.16 -8.12
N GLU A 178 17.92 -0.88 -7.44
CA GLU A 178 18.15 -1.37 -6.08
C GLU A 178 17.14 -0.81 -5.08
N GLN A 179 16.80 0.48 -5.19
CA GLN A 179 15.83 1.12 -4.31
C GLN A 179 14.41 0.59 -4.56
N LEU A 180 14.08 0.34 -5.83
CA LEU A 180 12.84 -0.30 -6.21
C LEU A 180 12.73 -1.72 -5.63
N GLU A 181 13.76 -2.55 -5.80
CA GLU A 181 13.75 -3.92 -5.28
C GLU A 181 13.61 -3.95 -3.76
N LEU A 182 14.42 -3.15 -3.05
CA LEU A 182 14.32 -2.99 -1.59
C LEU A 182 12.92 -2.57 -1.17
N ARG A 183 12.29 -1.62 -1.89
CA ARG A 183 10.93 -1.18 -1.57
C ARG A 183 9.90 -2.29 -1.79
N LEU A 184 10.03 -3.06 -2.86
CA LEU A 184 9.14 -4.20 -3.12
C LEU A 184 9.27 -5.29 -2.05
N ILE A 185 10.47 -5.48 -1.50
CA ILE A 185 10.74 -6.39 -0.37
C ILE A 185 10.14 -5.85 0.93
N GLU A 186 10.39 -4.58 1.29
CA GLU A 186 9.78 -3.91 2.45
C GLU A 186 8.26 -4.01 2.43
N LEU A 187 7.68 -3.80 1.25
CA LEU A 187 6.24 -3.92 1.03
C LEU A 187 5.78 -5.37 0.90
N LYS A 188 6.61 -6.41 1.05
CA LYS A 188 6.21 -7.83 0.96
C LYS A 188 5.44 -8.18 -0.34
N ILE A 189 5.64 -7.42 -1.43
CA ILE A 189 4.98 -7.63 -2.74
C ILE A 189 5.95 -8.06 -3.86
N HIS A 190 7.25 -8.17 -3.54
CA HIS A 190 8.30 -8.59 -4.46
C HIS A 190 7.94 -9.86 -5.25
N ARG A 191 7.42 -10.90 -4.58
CA ARG A 191 7.04 -12.18 -5.21
C ARG A 191 5.98 -12.03 -6.32
N TRP A 192 5.13 -11.01 -6.24
CA TRP A 192 4.13 -10.75 -7.29
C TRP A 192 4.74 -10.04 -8.50
N CYS A 193 5.84 -9.32 -8.29
CA CYS A 193 6.50 -8.47 -9.26
C CYS A 193 7.70 -9.15 -9.94
N GLU A 194 8.25 -10.22 -9.36
CA GLU A 194 9.43 -10.96 -9.86
C GLU A 194 9.39 -11.29 -11.37
N PRO A 195 8.27 -11.79 -11.96
CA PRO A 195 8.22 -12.06 -13.40
C PRO A 195 8.21 -10.80 -14.27
N ALA A 196 7.84 -9.65 -13.73
CA ALA A 196 7.86 -8.36 -14.42
C ALA A 196 9.24 -7.68 -14.28
N LEU A 197 9.89 -7.79 -13.11
CA LEU A 197 11.26 -7.32 -12.89
C LEU A 197 12.26 -8.00 -13.84
N ARG A 198 12.24 -9.35 -13.90
CA ARG A 198 13.10 -10.13 -14.81
C ARG A 198 12.98 -9.73 -16.28
N ARG A 199 11.81 -9.23 -16.70
CA ARG A 199 11.58 -8.76 -18.08
C ARG A 199 12.12 -7.35 -18.32
N ARG A 200 12.29 -6.54 -17.27
CA ARG A 200 12.92 -5.22 -17.31
C ARG A 200 14.45 -5.28 -17.25
N GLY A 201 15.03 -6.45 -16.95
CA GLY A 201 16.48 -6.60 -16.79
C GLY A 201 16.97 -6.23 -15.38
N VAL A 202 16.03 -6.15 -14.43
CA VAL A 202 16.23 -5.97 -12.99
C VAL A 202 16.01 -7.31 -12.32
#